data_AF-A0A2G2FB84-F1
#
_entry.id   AF-A0A2G2FB84-F1
#
_cell.length_a   1.000
_cell.length_b   1.000
_cell.length_c   1.000
_cell.angle_alpha   90.00
_cell.angle_beta   90.00
_cell.angle_gamma   90.00
#
_symmetry.space_group_name_H-M   'P 1'
#
loop_
_entity.id
_entity.type
_entity.pdbx_description
1 polymer ?
#
loop_
_entity_poly.entity_id
_entity_poly.type
_entity_poly.pdbx_seq_one_letter_code
_entity_poly.pdbx_strand_id
1 'polypeptide(L)'
;MNLTQRQDLLDLIEKLESFDFIGFLKSQGIENLDEYQYNDRPFSEFTSQYERMLEQLQEEINSDRFRFLPLTLNSNTEFGNINLVQDSNSLLSAIKVHDNEPLVTKILDKLIFYQVNFGFWDRSSVNLHDPRSIDIKRRLNELDALDAKFKSQREKIEKDLQSVSSLLSSLNGGLEKITSNSSLIAEYKQEGETTLTLLKRNLEDSGTVKTQINELQTKITESLNKVSTDINENSKKFNEIVNEQKNLETELKKTIESSSKTNEKVNKTNEYIDSQKSQIEKMVGLATDGAIGYKFDERQKNIFKNIWFWKIAVPLSYVVAAVWVIIVFTSLSTDVGNVWLNLLISLVKTTPAWFLVAFTTNQYKKEREYEEEYAFKSAVAMTITSYTSLLSNDDVNQMKTKDQVLSKVLDKLYSSPLRREEDKQSLLLKRSSGSSKTANKAKELEEVIKPIVDLLKEVNKSKNP
;
A
#
# COMPACT_ATOMS: atom_id res chain seq x y z
N MET A 1 -97.94 -5.93 -103.10
CA MET A 1 -96.61 -5.43 -102.70
C MET A 1 -95.50 -6.43 -103.11
N ASN A 2 -94.27 -6.01 -103.42
CA ASN A 2 -93.15 -6.93 -103.72
C ASN A 2 -92.41 -7.38 -102.43
N LEU A 3 -91.52 -8.38 -102.53
CA LEU A 3 -90.84 -8.96 -101.35
C LEU A 3 -89.93 -7.96 -100.62
N THR A 4 -89.23 -7.10 -101.36
CA THR A 4 -88.35 -6.06 -100.78
C THR A 4 -89.17 -5.04 -100.00
N GLN A 5 -90.25 -4.53 -100.59
CA GLN A 5 -91.17 -3.60 -99.95
C GLN A 5 -91.83 -4.20 -98.69
N ARG A 6 -92.11 -5.51 -98.70
CA ARG A 6 -92.60 -6.23 -97.52
C ARG A 6 -91.56 -6.21 -96.40
N GLN A 7 -90.31 -6.52 -96.71
CA GLN A 7 -89.25 -6.54 -95.70
C GLN A 7 -89.00 -5.14 -95.13
N ASP A 8 -88.94 -4.12 -95.99
CA ASP A 8 -88.77 -2.73 -95.56
C ASP A 8 -89.88 -2.30 -94.58
N LEU A 9 -91.12 -2.75 -94.82
CA LEU A 9 -92.25 -2.44 -93.95
C LEU A 9 -92.19 -3.22 -92.62
N LEU A 10 -91.79 -4.49 -92.63
CA LEU A 10 -91.60 -5.28 -91.40
C LEU A 10 -90.50 -4.69 -90.52
N ASP A 11 -89.36 -4.28 -91.11
CA ASP A 11 -88.27 -3.62 -90.37
C ASP A 11 -88.71 -2.28 -89.77
N LEU A 12 -89.66 -1.59 -90.41
CA LEU A 12 -90.23 -0.34 -89.87
C LEU A 12 -91.23 -0.61 -88.74
N ILE A 13 -92.05 -1.65 -88.85
CA ILE A 13 -92.94 -2.08 -87.78
C ILE A 13 -92.12 -2.46 -86.55
N GLU A 14 -91.06 -3.26 -86.68
CA GLU A 14 -90.20 -3.65 -85.54
C GLU A 14 -89.60 -2.43 -84.83
N LYS A 15 -89.17 -1.42 -85.60
CA LYS A 15 -88.68 -0.16 -85.04
C LYS A 15 -89.78 0.64 -84.34
N LEU A 16 -90.98 0.66 -84.88
CA LEU A 16 -92.15 1.33 -84.30
C LEU A 16 -92.65 0.63 -83.03
N GLU A 17 -92.62 -0.71 -82.98
CA GLU A 17 -92.94 -1.53 -81.80
C GLU A 17 -91.91 -1.35 -80.68
N SER A 18 -90.62 -1.20 -81.04
CA SER A 18 -89.55 -0.98 -80.06
C SER A 18 -89.55 0.41 -79.41
N PHE A 19 -90.41 1.33 -79.86
CA PHE A 19 -90.42 2.69 -79.33
C PHE A 19 -91.15 2.79 -77.99
N ASP A 20 -90.42 3.17 -76.94
CA ASP A 20 -90.96 3.34 -75.58
C ASP A 20 -91.62 4.73 -75.40
N PHE A 21 -92.93 4.81 -75.62
CA PHE A 21 -93.72 6.03 -75.39
C PHE A 21 -93.69 6.49 -73.93
N ILE A 22 -93.70 5.56 -72.97
CA ILE A 22 -93.76 5.88 -71.54
C ILE A 22 -92.44 6.51 -71.09
N GLY A 23 -91.31 5.91 -71.48
CA GLY A 23 -89.98 6.45 -71.24
C GLY A 23 -89.77 7.80 -71.93
N PHE A 24 -90.25 7.93 -73.18
CA PHE A 24 -90.14 9.18 -73.93
C PHE A 24 -90.91 10.33 -73.26
N LEU A 25 -92.19 10.16 -72.91
CA LEU A 25 -92.99 11.22 -72.29
C LEU A 25 -92.51 11.60 -70.88
N LYS A 26 -92.03 10.62 -70.10
CA LYS A 26 -91.39 10.90 -68.80
C LYS A 26 -90.11 11.73 -68.96
N SER A 27 -89.32 11.49 -70.01
CA SER A 27 -88.13 12.30 -70.31
C SER A 27 -88.46 13.77 -70.66
N GLN A 28 -89.69 14.04 -71.11
CA GLN A 28 -90.19 15.38 -71.42
C GLN A 28 -90.92 16.06 -70.23
N GLY A 29 -90.98 15.40 -69.07
CA GLY A 29 -91.51 15.98 -67.84
C GLY A 29 -93.00 15.69 -67.56
N ILE A 30 -93.62 14.75 -68.28
CA ILE A 30 -95.01 14.32 -68.03
C ILE A 30 -95.01 13.15 -67.05
N GLU A 31 -95.43 13.41 -65.80
CA GLU A 31 -95.45 12.39 -64.74
C GLU A 31 -96.76 11.62 -64.64
N ASN A 32 -97.91 12.23 -64.95
CA ASN A 32 -99.22 11.60 -64.88
C ASN A 32 -99.78 11.28 -66.28
N LEU A 33 -99.64 10.02 -66.69
CA LEU A 33 -100.04 9.54 -68.02
C LEU A 33 -101.55 9.23 -68.13
N ASP A 34 -102.25 9.05 -67.01
CA ASP A 34 -103.68 8.71 -67.00
C ASP A 34 -104.57 9.92 -67.33
N GLU A 35 -104.10 11.14 -67.05
CA GLU A 35 -104.79 12.40 -67.35
C GLU A 35 -104.24 13.11 -68.61
N TYR A 36 -103.14 12.61 -69.16
CA TYR A 36 -102.48 13.22 -70.31
C TYR A 36 -103.24 12.94 -71.62
N GLN A 37 -103.45 14.02 -72.38
CA GLN A 37 -104.07 13.97 -73.71
C GLN A 37 -102.94 14.03 -74.75
N TYR A 38 -102.91 13.04 -75.65
CA TYR A 38 -102.00 13.06 -76.79
C TYR A 38 -102.77 13.68 -77.97
N ASN A 39 -102.42 14.92 -78.32
CA ASN A 39 -103.19 15.79 -79.22
C ASN A 39 -104.66 15.99 -78.78
N ASP A 40 -105.59 15.19 -79.30
CA ASP A 40 -107.04 15.32 -79.15
C ASP A 40 -107.71 14.13 -78.47
N ARG A 41 -106.93 13.13 -78.03
CA ARG A 41 -107.43 11.90 -77.41
C ARG A 41 -106.64 11.49 -76.16
N PRO A 42 -107.24 10.75 -75.21
CA PRO A 42 -106.52 10.22 -74.05
C PRO A 42 -105.32 9.36 -74.48
N PHE A 43 -104.19 9.49 -73.77
CA PHE A 43 -102.96 8.77 -74.11
C PHE A 43 -103.14 7.23 -74.12
N SER A 44 -104.00 6.69 -73.25
CA SER A 44 -104.36 5.27 -73.23
C SER A 44 -105.09 4.83 -74.51
N GLU A 45 -105.97 5.67 -75.04
CA GLU A 45 -106.69 5.41 -76.29
C GLU A 45 -105.75 5.49 -77.50
N PHE A 46 -104.88 6.50 -77.55
CA PHE A 46 -103.86 6.63 -78.58
C PHE A 46 -102.94 5.41 -78.62
N THR A 47 -102.39 5.00 -77.47
CA THR A 47 -101.46 3.87 -77.38
C THR A 47 -102.13 2.57 -77.82
N SER A 48 -103.38 2.33 -77.40
CA SER A 48 -104.13 1.15 -77.83
C SER A 48 -104.39 1.13 -79.35
N GLN A 49 -104.73 2.27 -79.95
CA GLN A 49 -104.93 2.36 -81.40
C GLN A 49 -103.62 2.19 -82.18
N TYR A 50 -102.52 2.73 -81.66
CA TYR A 50 -101.18 2.58 -82.23
C TYR A 50 -100.70 1.13 -82.22
N GLU A 51 -100.75 0.47 -81.06
CA GLU A 51 -100.35 -0.93 -80.90
C GLU A 51 -101.22 -1.84 -81.78
N ARG A 52 -102.54 -1.65 -81.74
CA ARG A 52 -103.47 -2.41 -82.60
C ARG A 52 -103.17 -2.22 -84.09
N MET A 53 -102.89 -0.99 -84.53
CA MET A 53 -102.53 -0.70 -85.92
C MET A 53 -101.27 -1.45 -86.33
N LEU A 54 -100.24 -1.49 -85.48
CA LEU A 54 -99.00 -2.20 -85.78
C LEU A 54 -99.21 -3.72 -85.82
N GLU A 55 -99.85 -4.30 -84.81
CA GLU A 55 -100.11 -5.74 -84.74
C GLU A 55 -100.90 -6.22 -85.96
N GLN A 56 -101.98 -5.53 -86.31
CA GLN A 56 -102.82 -5.90 -87.46
C GLN A 56 -102.09 -5.74 -88.79
N LEU A 57 -101.25 -4.70 -88.92
CA LEU A 57 -100.42 -4.52 -90.11
C LEU A 57 -99.38 -5.64 -90.23
N GLN A 58 -98.74 -5.99 -89.11
CA GLN A 58 -97.71 -7.02 -89.04
C GLN A 58 -98.28 -8.40 -89.39
N GLU A 59 -99.45 -8.76 -88.85
CA GLU A 59 -100.12 -10.02 -89.15
C GLU A 59 -100.51 -10.15 -90.63
N GLU A 60 -101.11 -9.12 -91.21
CA GLU A 60 -101.55 -9.16 -92.61
C GLU A 60 -100.36 -9.15 -93.59
N ILE A 61 -99.26 -8.47 -93.24
CA ILE A 61 -98.02 -8.51 -94.03
C ILE A 61 -97.30 -9.86 -93.91
N ASN A 62 -97.37 -10.49 -92.73
CA ASN A 62 -96.81 -11.82 -92.53
C ASN A 62 -97.62 -12.93 -93.19
N SER A 63 -98.92 -12.71 -93.39
CA SER A 63 -99.80 -13.61 -94.13
C SER A 63 -99.48 -13.66 -95.63
N ASP A 64 -99.94 -14.69 -96.34
CA ASP A 64 -99.79 -14.81 -97.80
C ASP A 64 -100.52 -13.70 -98.59
N ARG A 65 -101.36 -12.88 -97.93
CA ARG A 65 -102.20 -11.85 -98.54
C ARG A 65 -101.45 -10.54 -98.84
N PHE A 66 -100.24 -10.36 -98.32
CA PHE A 66 -99.41 -9.16 -98.57
C PHE A 66 -99.22 -8.85 -100.06
N ARG A 67 -99.28 -9.88 -100.92
CA ARG A 67 -99.16 -9.72 -102.38
C ARG A 67 -100.29 -8.86 -102.96
N PHE A 68 -101.48 -8.94 -102.38
CA PHE A 68 -102.70 -8.24 -102.82
C PHE A 68 -102.89 -6.87 -102.15
N LEU A 69 -102.07 -6.53 -101.15
CA LEU A 69 -102.05 -5.20 -100.55
C LEU A 69 -101.29 -4.22 -101.46
N PRO A 70 -101.94 -3.13 -101.92
CA PRO A 70 -101.26 -2.09 -102.68
C PRO A 70 -100.40 -1.24 -101.74
N LEU A 71 -99.17 -0.93 -102.15
CA LEU A 71 -98.28 -0.07 -101.35
C LEU A 71 -98.83 1.34 -101.20
N THR A 72 -99.55 1.81 -102.23
CA THR A 72 -100.14 3.14 -102.29
C THR A 72 -101.65 3.06 -102.48
N LEU A 73 -102.40 3.79 -101.66
CA LEU A 73 -103.84 4.01 -101.82
C LEU A 73 -104.07 5.46 -102.22
N ASN A 74 -104.50 5.67 -103.47
CA ASN A 74 -104.94 6.97 -103.94
C ASN A 74 -106.42 7.16 -103.57
N SER A 75 -106.67 7.86 -102.47
CA SER A 75 -108.02 8.25 -102.07
C SER A 75 -108.21 9.76 -102.25
N ASN A 76 -109.31 10.17 -102.89
CA ASN A 76 -109.76 11.58 -102.93
C ASN A 76 -110.42 12.00 -101.59
N THR A 77 -109.92 11.47 -100.47
CA THR A 77 -110.41 11.72 -99.12
C THR A 77 -109.54 12.75 -98.42
N GLU A 78 -109.95 13.17 -97.23
CA GLU A 78 -109.23 14.12 -96.37
C GLU A 78 -107.79 13.69 -96.01
N PHE A 79 -107.48 12.39 -96.13
CA PHE A 79 -106.16 11.82 -95.85
C PHE A 79 -105.20 11.80 -97.06
N GLY A 80 -105.67 12.19 -98.25
CA GLY A 80 -104.87 12.25 -99.48
C GLY A 80 -104.32 10.90 -99.94
N ASN A 81 -103.17 10.91 -100.61
CA ASN A 81 -102.48 9.69 -101.05
C ASN A 81 -101.75 9.04 -99.87
N ILE A 82 -102.03 7.75 -99.64
CA ILE A 82 -101.43 6.95 -98.57
C ILE A 82 -100.36 6.04 -99.16
N ASN A 83 -99.15 6.08 -98.62
CA ASN A 83 -98.06 5.18 -98.99
C ASN A 83 -97.53 4.54 -97.72
N LEU A 84 -97.76 3.22 -97.56
CA LEU A 84 -97.46 2.52 -96.31
C LEU A 84 -96.02 2.71 -95.84
N VAL A 85 -95.03 2.54 -96.73
CA VAL A 85 -93.61 2.64 -96.34
C VAL A 85 -93.23 4.08 -96.01
N GLN A 86 -93.73 5.05 -96.78
CA GLN A 86 -93.42 6.46 -96.53
C GLN A 86 -94.12 6.99 -95.27
N ASP A 87 -95.38 6.62 -95.06
CA ASP A 87 -96.18 7.05 -93.92
C ASP A 87 -95.70 6.38 -92.63
N SER A 88 -95.31 5.10 -92.64
CA SER A 88 -94.67 4.44 -91.49
C SER A 88 -93.30 5.04 -91.15
N ASN A 89 -92.49 5.40 -92.14
CA ASN A 89 -91.23 6.12 -91.90
C ASN A 89 -91.45 7.52 -91.32
N SER A 90 -92.48 8.21 -91.82
CA SER A 90 -92.86 9.55 -91.36
C SER A 90 -93.38 9.49 -89.93
N LEU A 91 -94.15 8.44 -89.59
CA LEU A 91 -94.60 8.15 -88.23
C LEU A 91 -93.42 7.93 -87.29
N LEU A 92 -92.47 7.06 -87.66
CA LEU A 92 -91.28 6.76 -86.85
C LEU A 92 -90.41 8.00 -86.59
N SER A 93 -90.35 8.91 -87.55
CA SER A 93 -89.59 10.15 -87.43
C SER A 93 -90.34 11.18 -86.56
N ALA A 94 -91.66 11.29 -86.74
CA ALA A 94 -92.50 12.23 -86.02
C ALA A 94 -92.65 11.89 -84.53
N ILE A 95 -92.77 10.60 -84.20
CA ILE A 95 -92.95 10.10 -82.82
C ILE A 95 -91.78 10.48 -81.89
N LYS A 96 -90.58 10.67 -82.44
CA LYS A 96 -89.38 11.03 -81.66
C LYS A 96 -89.33 12.50 -81.23
N VAL A 97 -90.26 13.33 -81.70
CA VAL A 97 -90.30 14.77 -81.44
C VAL A 97 -91.61 15.11 -80.73
N HIS A 98 -91.52 15.58 -79.49
CA HIS A 98 -92.67 15.81 -78.62
C HIS A 98 -93.70 16.77 -79.27
N ASP A 99 -93.26 17.88 -79.86
CA ASP A 99 -94.16 18.91 -80.41
C ASP A 99 -94.92 18.49 -81.69
N ASN A 100 -94.76 17.25 -82.16
CA ASN A 100 -95.40 16.73 -83.37
C ASN A 100 -96.64 15.86 -83.10
N GLU A 101 -97.21 15.84 -81.89
CA GLU A 101 -98.39 15.02 -81.55
C GLU A 101 -99.55 15.13 -82.56
N PRO A 102 -99.92 16.32 -83.08
CA PRO A 102 -101.00 16.44 -84.07
C PRO A 102 -100.66 15.75 -85.40
N LEU A 103 -99.38 15.77 -85.79
CA LEU A 103 -98.89 15.14 -87.01
C LEU A 103 -98.79 13.62 -86.86
N VAL A 104 -98.34 13.14 -85.69
CA VAL A 104 -98.31 11.71 -85.35
C VAL A 104 -99.73 11.14 -85.39
N THR A 105 -100.67 11.82 -84.75
CA THR A 105 -102.07 11.41 -84.70
C THR A 105 -102.68 11.35 -86.10
N LYS A 106 -102.43 12.37 -86.94
CA LYS A 106 -102.90 12.40 -88.33
C LYS A 106 -102.32 11.27 -89.19
N ILE A 107 -101.04 10.92 -89.02
CA ILE A 107 -100.42 9.81 -89.76
C ILE A 107 -100.95 8.47 -89.26
N LEU A 108 -101.16 8.32 -87.95
CA LEU A 108 -101.78 7.13 -87.37
C LEU A 108 -103.20 6.91 -87.93
N ASP A 109 -104.05 7.92 -87.90
CA ASP A 109 -105.41 7.85 -88.44
C ASP A 109 -105.40 7.51 -89.94
N LYS A 110 -104.43 8.05 -90.69
CA LYS A 110 -104.22 7.72 -92.10
C LYS A 110 -103.86 6.24 -92.31
N LEU A 111 -102.99 5.67 -91.48
CA LEU A 111 -102.65 4.24 -91.55
C LEU A 111 -103.84 3.37 -91.12
N ILE A 112 -104.56 3.75 -90.07
CA ILE A 112 -105.79 3.06 -89.66
C ILE A 112 -106.83 3.06 -90.78
N PHE A 113 -107.03 4.20 -91.46
CA PHE A 113 -107.93 4.30 -92.60
C PHE A 113 -107.55 3.35 -93.73
N TYR A 114 -106.25 3.16 -94.00
CA TYR A 114 -105.78 2.14 -94.94
C TYR A 114 -106.26 0.74 -94.51
N GLN A 115 -106.09 0.38 -93.23
CA GLN A 115 -106.50 -0.94 -92.72
C GLN A 115 -108.01 -1.14 -92.74
N VAL A 116 -108.78 -0.08 -92.51
CA VAL A 116 -110.24 -0.06 -92.64
C VAL A 116 -110.65 -0.27 -94.09
N ASN A 117 -110.01 0.41 -95.05
CA ASN A 117 -110.33 0.31 -96.48
C ASN A 117 -110.15 -1.12 -97.02
N PHE A 118 -109.09 -1.80 -96.57
CA PHE A 118 -108.82 -3.20 -96.94
C PHE A 118 -109.48 -4.22 -96.00
N GLY A 119 -110.30 -3.72 -95.05
CA GLY A 119 -111.20 -4.51 -94.24
C GLY A 119 -110.51 -5.47 -93.29
N PHE A 120 -109.33 -5.12 -92.78
CA PHE A 120 -108.62 -5.89 -91.76
C PHE A 120 -108.51 -5.19 -90.40
N TRP A 121 -108.93 -3.93 -90.30
CA TRP A 121 -109.05 -3.24 -89.02
C TRP A 121 -109.99 -3.96 -88.03
N ASP A 122 -111.17 -4.43 -88.47
CA ASP A 122 -112.20 -5.04 -87.61
C ASP A 122 -112.32 -6.57 -87.75
N ARG A 123 -111.33 -7.25 -88.36
CA ARG A 123 -111.35 -8.71 -88.55
C ARG A 123 -111.30 -9.53 -87.26
N SER A 124 -111.00 -8.91 -86.12
CA SER A 124 -111.10 -9.52 -84.79
C SER A 124 -112.52 -9.93 -84.40
N SER A 125 -113.55 -9.50 -85.13
CA SER A 125 -114.95 -9.89 -84.92
C SER A 125 -115.40 -11.13 -85.72
N VAL A 126 -114.62 -11.61 -86.71
CA VAL A 126 -115.09 -12.63 -87.68
C VAL A 126 -114.26 -13.92 -87.71
N ASN A 127 -113.11 -14.01 -87.00
CA ASN A 127 -112.38 -15.27 -86.83
C ASN A 127 -112.24 -15.61 -85.34
N LEU A 128 -112.66 -16.82 -84.97
CA LEU A 128 -112.60 -17.36 -83.60
C LEU A 128 -111.18 -17.30 -83.02
N HIS A 129 -110.88 -16.26 -82.23
CA HIS A 129 -109.94 -16.34 -81.13
C HIS A 129 -110.75 -16.29 -79.84
N ASP A 130 -110.92 -17.46 -79.19
CA ASP A 130 -111.48 -17.53 -77.84
C ASP A 130 -110.65 -16.58 -76.95
N PRO A 131 -111.23 -15.55 -76.33
CA PRO A 131 -110.54 -14.64 -75.41
C PRO A 131 -109.74 -15.39 -74.33
N ARG A 132 -110.13 -16.62 -74.00
CA ARG A 132 -109.39 -17.49 -73.08
C ARG A 132 -108.03 -17.93 -73.61
N SER A 133 -107.88 -18.16 -74.92
CA SER A 133 -106.62 -18.61 -75.53
C SER A 133 -105.53 -17.53 -75.50
N ILE A 134 -105.93 -16.27 -75.72
CA ILE A 134 -105.05 -15.09 -75.59
C ILE A 134 -104.71 -14.85 -74.12
N ASP A 135 -105.68 -14.96 -73.21
CA ASP A 135 -105.44 -14.83 -71.76
C ASP A 135 -104.50 -15.93 -71.22
N ILE A 136 -104.64 -17.17 -71.72
CA ILE A 136 -103.74 -18.30 -71.38
C ILE A 136 -102.32 -18.02 -71.88
N LYS A 137 -102.14 -17.53 -73.11
CA LYS A 137 -100.82 -17.19 -73.66
C LYS A 137 -100.17 -16.03 -72.90
N ARG A 138 -100.95 -15.01 -72.54
CA ARG A 138 -100.49 -13.90 -71.67
C ARG A 138 -100.02 -14.40 -70.30
N ARG A 139 -100.82 -15.24 -69.64
CA ARG A 139 -100.46 -15.84 -68.35
C ARG A 139 -99.22 -16.76 -68.43
N LEU A 140 -99.05 -17.47 -69.54
CA LEU A 140 -97.84 -18.28 -69.81
C LEU A 140 -96.60 -17.40 -69.92
N ASN A 141 -96.67 -16.31 -70.68
CA ASN A 141 -95.56 -15.34 -70.79
C ASN A 141 -95.27 -14.66 -69.44
N GLU A 142 -96.30 -14.33 -68.66
CA GLU A 142 -96.14 -13.81 -67.29
C GLU A 142 -95.47 -14.84 -66.36
N LEU A 143 -95.81 -16.12 -66.49
CA LEU A 143 -95.22 -17.21 -65.72
C LEU A 143 -93.75 -17.44 -66.11
N ASP A 144 -93.42 -17.38 -67.41
CA ASP A 144 -92.03 -17.47 -67.89
C ASP A 144 -91.19 -16.27 -67.43
N ALA A 145 -91.76 -15.06 -67.47
CA ALA A 145 -91.12 -13.86 -66.94
C ALA A 145 -90.90 -13.96 -65.41
N LEU A 146 -91.84 -14.58 -64.69
CA LEU A 146 -91.72 -14.82 -63.25
C LEU A 146 -90.67 -15.89 -62.93
N ASP A 147 -90.59 -16.98 -63.71
CA ASP A 147 -89.56 -18.02 -63.57
C ASP A 147 -88.16 -17.44 -63.84
N ALA A 148 -88.01 -16.60 -64.87
CA ALA A 148 -86.77 -15.88 -65.15
C ALA A 148 -86.37 -14.96 -63.98
N LYS A 149 -87.32 -14.24 -63.37
CA LYS A 149 -87.08 -13.44 -62.16
C LYS A 149 -86.64 -14.31 -60.98
N PHE A 150 -87.30 -15.44 -60.74
CA PHE A 150 -86.91 -16.36 -59.66
C PHE A 150 -85.52 -16.96 -59.88
N LYS A 151 -85.17 -17.34 -61.12
CA LYS A 151 -83.81 -17.81 -61.47
C LYS A 151 -82.76 -16.74 -61.19
N SER A 152 -83.00 -15.50 -61.66
CA SER A 152 -82.08 -14.37 -61.41
C SER A 152 -81.92 -14.07 -59.92
N GLN A 153 -83.01 -14.09 -59.14
CA GLN A 153 -82.95 -13.90 -57.69
C GLN A 153 -82.17 -15.03 -57.00
N ARG A 154 -82.37 -16.29 -57.40
CA ARG A 154 -81.63 -17.44 -56.84
C ARG A 154 -80.13 -17.32 -57.10
N GLU A 155 -79.73 -16.97 -58.32
CA GLU A 155 -78.32 -16.73 -58.65
C GLU A 155 -77.71 -15.60 -57.82
N LYS A 156 -78.48 -14.54 -57.56
CA LYS A 156 -78.04 -13.44 -56.69
C LYS A 156 -77.85 -13.91 -55.25
N ILE A 157 -78.81 -14.65 -54.69
CA ILE A 157 -78.71 -15.22 -53.34
C ILE A 157 -77.49 -16.15 -53.23
N GLU A 158 -77.22 -16.95 -54.24
CA GLU A 158 -76.08 -17.87 -54.24
C GLU A 158 -74.73 -17.13 -54.26
N LYS A 159 -74.62 -16.04 -55.04
CA LYS A 159 -73.46 -15.15 -55.02
C LYS A 159 -73.28 -14.46 -53.67
N ASP A 160 -74.37 -13.99 -53.06
CA ASP A 160 -74.34 -13.36 -51.74
C ASP A 160 -73.90 -14.37 -50.67
N LEU A 161 -74.35 -15.63 -50.75
CA LEU A 161 -73.97 -16.70 -49.82
C LEU A 161 -72.47 -17.05 -49.94
N GLN A 162 -71.93 -17.11 -51.16
CA GLN A 162 -70.49 -17.28 -51.39
C GLN A 162 -69.68 -16.11 -50.81
N SER A 163 -70.16 -14.88 -51.01
CA SER A 163 -69.52 -13.67 -50.46
C SER A 163 -69.50 -13.71 -48.93
N VAL A 164 -70.63 -14.01 -48.29
CA VAL A 164 -70.72 -14.16 -46.83
C VAL A 164 -69.78 -15.25 -46.31
N SER A 165 -69.71 -16.40 -46.98
CA SER A 165 -68.80 -17.48 -46.60
C SER A 165 -67.34 -17.04 -46.66
N SER A 166 -66.95 -16.28 -47.68
CA SER A 166 -65.58 -15.77 -47.82
C SER A 166 -65.23 -14.74 -46.73
N LEU A 167 -66.18 -13.86 -46.38
CA LEU A 167 -66.03 -12.91 -45.29
C LEU A 167 -65.87 -13.61 -43.94
N LEU A 168 -66.65 -14.67 -43.69
CA LEU A 168 -66.58 -15.44 -42.45
C LEU A 168 -65.21 -16.14 -42.30
N SER A 169 -64.69 -16.70 -43.39
CA SER A 169 -63.33 -17.26 -43.42
C SER A 169 -62.26 -16.20 -43.13
N SER A 170 -62.37 -15.02 -43.72
CA SER A 170 -61.43 -13.91 -43.48
C SER A 170 -61.52 -13.40 -42.04
N LEU A 171 -62.72 -13.32 -41.47
CA LEU A 171 -62.94 -12.89 -40.10
C LEU A 171 -62.33 -13.87 -39.10
N ASN A 172 -62.53 -15.17 -39.31
CA ASN A 172 -61.92 -16.21 -38.48
C ASN A 172 -60.39 -16.15 -38.54
N GLY A 173 -59.81 -15.98 -39.73
CA GLY A 173 -58.35 -15.80 -39.87
C GLY A 173 -57.85 -14.52 -39.20
N GLY A 174 -58.66 -13.45 -39.18
CA GLY A 174 -58.38 -12.23 -38.42
C GLY A 174 -58.40 -12.45 -36.91
N LEU A 175 -59.40 -13.18 -36.40
CA LEU A 175 -59.54 -13.53 -34.99
C LEU A 175 -58.36 -14.39 -34.51
N GLU A 176 -57.96 -15.41 -35.26
CA GLU A 176 -56.80 -16.24 -34.92
C GLU A 176 -55.51 -15.42 -34.80
N LYS A 177 -55.29 -14.47 -35.72
CA LYS A 177 -54.15 -13.54 -35.64
C LYS A 177 -54.22 -12.64 -34.41
N ILE A 178 -55.40 -12.12 -34.08
CA ILE A 178 -55.60 -11.28 -32.88
C ILE A 178 -55.31 -12.10 -31.62
N THR A 179 -55.82 -13.33 -31.54
CA THR A 179 -55.57 -14.22 -30.40
C THR A 179 -54.08 -14.53 -30.25
N SER A 180 -53.39 -14.88 -31.34
CA SER A 180 -51.96 -15.12 -31.34
C SER A 180 -51.15 -13.89 -30.88
N ASN A 181 -51.46 -12.72 -31.43
CA ASN A 181 -50.82 -11.47 -31.03
C ASN A 181 -51.09 -11.13 -29.56
N SER A 182 -52.29 -11.39 -29.06
CA SER A 182 -52.62 -11.18 -27.64
C SER A 182 -51.81 -12.08 -26.72
N SER A 183 -51.55 -13.33 -27.11
CA SER A 183 -50.68 -14.24 -26.36
C SER A 183 -49.23 -13.75 -26.33
N LEU A 184 -48.70 -13.30 -27.48
CA LEU A 184 -47.34 -12.74 -27.56
C LEU A 184 -47.18 -11.47 -26.71
N ILE A 185 -48.18 -10.59 -26.69
CA ILE A 185 -48.18 -9.38 -25.85
C ILE A 185 -48.14 -9.76 -24.36
N ALA A 186 -48.88 -10.80 -23.96
CA ALA A 186 -48.86 -11.28 -22.57
C ALA A 186 -47.49 -11.84 -22.18
N GLU A 187 -46.85 -12.59 -23.08
CA GLU A 187 -45.49 -13.12 -22.89
C GLU A 187 -44.46 -11.99 -22.75
N TYR A 188 -44.45 -11.02 -23.67
CA TYR A 188 -43.54 -9.87 -23.59
C TYR A 188 -43.78 -9.02 -22.34
N LYS A 189 -45.03 -8.91 -21.88
CA LYS A 189 -45.34 -8.23 -20.62
C LYS A 189 -44.70 -8.96 -19.44
N GLN A 190 -44.84 -10.28 -19.37
CA GLN A 190 -44.26 -11.09 -18.29
C GLN A 190 -42.72 -11.04 -18.30
N GLU A 191 -42.11 -11.09 -19.49
CA GLU A 191 -40.66 -10.94 -19.65
C GLU A 191 -40.21 -9.55 -19.18
N GLY A 192 -40.92 -8.48 -19.57
CA GLY A 192 -40.65 -7.12 -19.13
C GLY A 192 -40.74 -6.94 -17.61
N GLU A 193 -41.73 -7.54 -16.95
CA GLU A 193 -41.87 -7.53 -15.49
C GLU A 193 -40.71 -8.26 -14.78
N THR A 194 -40.26 -9.36 -15.36
CA THR A 194 -39.11 -10.14 -14.87
C THR A 194 -37.83 -9.32 -14.98
N THR A 195 -37.58 -8.71 -16.15
CA THR A 195 -36.41 -7.84 -16.39
C THR A 195 -36.43 -6.62 -15.46
N LEU A 196 -37.59 -6.01 -15.24
CA LEU A 196 -37.71 -4.87 -14.32
C LEU A 196 -37.40 -5.25 -12.87
N THR A 197 -37.78 -6.46 -12.45
CA THR A 197 -37.44 -6.99 -11.13
C THR A 197 -35.94 -7.23 -10.98
N LEU A 198 -35.30 -7.82 -12.00
CA LEU A 198 -33.84 -8.00 -12.03
C LEU A 198 -33.10 -6.66 -11.98
N LEU A 199 -33.58 -5.66 -12.73
CA LEU A 199 -32.97 -4.34 -12.80
C LEU A 199 -33.06 -3.60 -11.47
N LYS A 200 -34.20 -3.72 -10.75
CA LYS A 200 -34.35 -3.19 -9.39
C LYS A 200 -33.37 -3.83 -8.41
N ARG A 201 -33.21 -5.16 -8.45
CA ARG A 201 -32.25 -5.87 -7.59
C ARG A 201 -30.82 -5.42 -7.86
N ASN A 202 -30.41 -5.36 -9.13
CA ASN A 202 -29.07 -4.90 -9.50
C ASN A 202 -28.79 -3.46 -9.04
N LEU A 203 -29.80 -2.60 -9.05
CA LEU A 203 -29.67 -1.22 -8.54
C LEU A 203 -29.45 -1.19 -7.02
N GLU A 204 -30.16 -2.03 -6.27
CA GLU A 204 -30.00 -2.19 -4.82
C GLU A 204 -28.62 -2.76 -4.46
N ASP A 205 -28.18 -3.80 -5.17
CA ASP A 205 -26.85 -4.39 -5.05
C ASP A 205 -25.76 -3.34 -5.34
N SER A 206 -25.93 -2.56 -6.42
CA SER A 206 -25.01 -1.46 -6.75
C SER A 206 -24.97 -0.39 -5.66
N GLY A 207 -26.10 -0.08 -5.02
CA GLY A 207 -26.15 0.85 -3.87
C GLY A 207 -25.36 0.31 -2.67
N THR A 208 -25.48 -0.98 -2.39
CA THR A 208 -24.75 -1.67 -1.33
C THR A 208 -23.24 -1.67 -1.59
N VAL A 209 -22.83 -2.03 -2.82
CA VAL A 209 -21.41 -2.00 -3.23
C VAL A 209 -20.82 -0.60 -3.13
N LYS A 210 -21.57 0.44 -3.53
CA LYS A 210 -21.13 1.84 -3.39
C LYS A 210 -20.87 2.20 -1.93
N THR A 211 -21.73 1.79 -1.01
CA THR A 211 -21.54 2.01 0.43
C THR A 211 -20.28 1.31 0.93
N GLN A 212 -20.07 0.04 0.56
CA GLN A 212 -18.85 -0.70 0.92
C GLN A 212 -17.57 -0.05 0.38
N ILE A 213 -17.60 0.46 -0.85
CA ILE A 213 -16.47 1.19 -1.45
C ILE A 213 -16.15 2.45 -0.64
N ASN A 214 -17.17 3.23 -0.28
CA ASN A 214 -16.98 4.44 0.53
C ASN A 214 -16.38 4.11 1.90
N GLU A 215 -16.85 3.06 2.56
CA GLU A 215 -16.30 2.60 3.85
C GLU A 215 -14.83 2.16 3.73
N LEU A 216 -14.49 1.41 2.67
CA LEU A 216 -13.11 1.03 2.39
C LEU A 216 -12.23 2.25 2.12
N GLN A 217 -12.72 3.22 1.36
CA GLN A 217 -11.99 4.45 1.08
C GLN A 217 -11.70 5.24 2.36
N THR A 218 -12.67 5.32 3.28
CA THR A 218 -12.47 5.93 4.60
C THR A 218 -11.39 5.18 5.40
N LYS A 219 -11.48 3.85 5.49
CA LYS A 219 -10.47 3.02 6.20
C LYS A 219 -9.07 3.15 5.60
N ILE A 220 -8.95 3.21 4.29
CA ILE A 220 -7.68 3.42 3.58
C ILE A 220 -7.12 4.80 3.92
N THR A 221 -7.96 5.84 3.90
CA THR A 221 -7.56 7.22 4.23
C THR A 221 -7.06 7.33 5.67
N GLU A 222 -7.78 6.72 6.62
CA GLU A 222 -7.36 6.66 8.04
C GLU A 222 -6.03 5.93 8.21
N SER A 223 -5.86 4.80 7.52
CA SER A 223 -4.63 4.01 7.56
C SER A 223 -3.44 4.78 6.97
N LEU A 224 -3.65 5.48 5.84
CA LEU A 224 -2.65 6.36 5.23
C LEU A 224 -2.23 7.49 6.18
N ASN A 225 -3.20 8.12 6.86
CA ASN A 225 -2.91 9.18 7.83
C ASN A 225 -2.11 8.67 9.03
N LYS A 226 -2.42 7.46 9.54
CA LYS A 226 -1.63 6.81 10.59
C LYS A 226 -0.20 6.52 10.13
N VAL A 227 -0.04 5.87 8.97
CA VAL A 227 1.28 5.58 8.40
C VAL A 227 2.08 6.87 8.17
N SER A 228 1.45 7.94 7.67
CA SER A 228 2.12 9.23 7.51
C SER A 228 2.56 9.83 8.84
N THR A 229 1.77 9.66 9.91
CA THR A 229 2.11 10.12 11.26
C THR A 229 3.29 9.31 11.81
N ASP A 230 3.25 7.98 11.69
CA ASP A 230 4.31 7.08 12.14
C ASP A 230 5.63 7.35 11.40
N ILE A 231 5.59 7.60 10.10
CA ILE A 231 6.76 7.99 9.30
C ILE A 231 7.35 9.30 9.82
N ASN A 232 6.51 10.30 10.10
CA ASN A 232 6.97 11.58 10.62
C ASN A 232 7.59 11.45 12.02
N GLU A 233 6.99 10.65 12.90
CA GLU A 233 7.55 10.37 14.24
C GLU A 233 8.87 9.60 14.17
N ASN A 234 8.95 8.57 13.33
CA ASN A 234 10.18 7.80 13.15
C ASN A 234 11.28 8.65 12.52
N SER A 235 10.95 9.54 11.60
CA SER A 235 11.90 10.50 11.02
C SER A 235 12.47 11.44 12.10
N LYS A 236 11.63 11.93 13.02
CA LYS A 236 12.10 12.73 14.17
C LYS A 236 13.06 11.94 15.06
N LYS A 237 12.66 10.73 15.49
CA LYS A 237 13.51 9.84 16.32
C LYS A 237 14.82 9.51 15.63
N PHE A 238 14.79 9.26 14.33
CA PHE A 238 15.99 8.99 13.55
C PHE A 238 16.94 10.20 13.54
N ASN A 239 16.40 11.41 13.33
CA ASN A 239 17.21 12.63 13.37
C ASN A 239 17.79 12.90 14.78
N GLU A 240 17.05 12.59 15.85
CA GLU A 240 17.55 12.65 17.23
C GLU A 240 18.75 11.70 17.42
N ILE A 241 18.62 10.44 17.01
CA ILE A 241 19.71 9.44 17.07
C ILE A 241 20.93 9.91 16.28
N VAL A 242 20.74 10.45 15.08
CA VAL A 242 21.84 10.98 14.26
C VAL A 242 22.57 12.13 14.97
N ASN A 243 21.83 13.02 15.65
CA ASN A 243 22.41 14.11 16.42
C ASN A 243 23.17 13.60 17.66
N GLU A 244 22.61 12.64 18.39
CA GLU A 244 23.27 11.99 19.53
C GLU A 244 24.55 11.29 19.09
N GLN A 245 24.53 10.56 17.98
CA GLN A 245 25.70 9.90 17.41
C GLN A 245 26.81 10.90 17.08
N LYS A 246 26.47 12.06 16.49
CA LYS A 246 27.43 13.12 16.18
C LYS A 246 28.04 13.74 17.44
N ASN A 247 27.25 13.90 18.50
CA ASN A 247 27.74 14.38 19.80
C ASN A 247 28.70 13.37 20.43
N LEU A 248 28.33 12.08 20.46
CA LEU A 248 29.17 10.99 20.93
C LEU A 248 30.48 10.89 20.15
N GLU A 249 30.45 11.02 18.83
CA GLU A 249 31.67 11.04 18.00
C GLU A 249 32.60 12.20 18.41
N THR A 250 32.03 13.36 18.72
CA THR A 250 32.79 14.54 19.16
C THR A 250 33.40 14.33 20.55
N GLU A 251 32.66 13.75 21.49
CA GLU A 251 33.17 13.40 22.83
C GLU A 251 34.24 12.32 22.78
N LEU A 252 34.06 11.30 21.93
CA LEU A 252 35.04 10.25 21.71
C LEU A 252 36.34 10.84 21.17
N LYS A 253 36.29 11.73 20.17
CA LYS A 253 37.47 12.44 19.66
C LYS A 253 38.20 13.23 20.76
N LYS A 254 37.47 13.98 21.59
CA LYS A 254 38.05 14.71 22.73
C LYS A 254 38.73 13.76 23.74
N THR A 255 38.11 12.62 24.01
CA THR A 255 38.63 11.61 24.95
C THR A 255 39.88 10.93 24.39
N ILE A 256 39.91 10.62 23.09
CA ILE A 256 41.10 10.09 22.42
C ILE A 256 42.24 11.12 22.50
N GLU A 257 41.96 12.39 22.24
CA GLU A 257 42.97 13.46 22.30
C GLU A 257 43.52 13.66 23.73
N SER A 258 42.65 13.65 24.75
CA SER A 258 43.06 13.78 26.16
C SER A 258 43.84 12.55 26.64
N SER A 259 43.43 11.34 26.23
CA SER A 259 44.15 10.10 26.51
C SER A 259 45.53 10.10 25.85
N SER A 260 45.63 10.55 24.60
CA SER A 260 46.90 10.71 23.88
C SER A 260 47.86 11.66 24.60
N LYS A 261 47.38 12.85 25.00
CA LYS A 261 48.15 13.83 25.80
C LYS A 261 48.59 13.26 27.15
N THR A 262 47.74 12.47 27.80
CA THR A 262 48.07 11.82 29.07
C THR A 262 49.14 10.75 28.87
N ASN A 263 49.03 9.94 27.82
CA ASN A 263 50.02 8.93 27.49
C ASN A 263 51.39 9.55 27.16
N GLU A 264 51.42 10.68 26.44
CA GLU A 264 52.65 11.43 26.19
C GLU A 264 53.28 11.94 27.50
N LYS A 265 52.47 12.45 28.44
CA LYS A 265 52.96 12.85 29.76
C LYS A 265 53.52 11.68 30.55
N VAL A 266 52.81 10.54 30.58
CA VAL A 266 53.25 9.31 31.26
C VAL A 266 54.58 8.84 30.69
N ASN A 267 54.74 8.82 29.36
CA ASN A 267 56.00 8.44 28.73
C ASN A 267 57.15 9.38 29.13
N LYS A 268 56.94 10.71 29.08
CA LYS A 268 57.95 11.69 29.54
C LYS A 268 58.29 11.52 31.02
N THR A 269 57.29 11.23 31.86
CA THR A 269 57.51 10.97 33.28
C THR A 269 58.30 9.67 33.50
N ASN A 270 58.01 8.61 32.76
CA ASN A 270 58.76 7.36 32.83
C ASN A 270 60.21 7.55 32.38
N GLU A 271 60.45 8.24 31.27
CA GLU A 271 61.81 8.60 30.82
C GLU A 271 62.56 9.41 31.88
N TYR A 272 61.87 10.36 32.54
CA TYR A 272 62.45 11.12 33.65
C TYR A 272 62.77 10.22 34.84
N ILE A 273 61.85 9.34 35.26
CA ILE A 273 62.05 8.40 36.37
C ILE A 273 63.24 7.48 36.08
N ASP A 274 63.34 6.91 34.88
CA ASP A 274 64.47 6.05 34.48
C ASP A 274 65.80 6.82 34.51
N SER A 275 65.79 8.09 34.06
CA SER A 275 66.97 8.95 34.15
C SER A 275 67.39 9.22 35.60
N GLN A 276 66.43 9.47 36.50
CA GLN A 276 66.70 9.70 37.91
C GLN A 276 67.16 8.41 38.60
N LYS A 277 66.55 7.28 38.28
CA LYS A 277 66.95 5.97 38.79
C LYS A 277 68.40 5.66 38.42
N SER A 278 68.79 5.86 37.15
CA SER A 278 70.17 5.68 36.71
C SER A 278 71.15 6.63 37.43
N GLN A 279 70.75 7.88 37.67
CA GLN A 279 71.56 8.84 38.44
C GLN A 279 71.70 8.42 39.92
N ILE A 280 70.62 7.95 40.55
CA ILE A 280 70.64 7.44 41.91
C ILE A 280 71.54 6.20 42.00
N GLU A 281 71.39 5.24 41.08
CA GLU A 281 72.25 4.05 41.02
C GLU A 281 73.72 4.42 40.85
N LYS A 282 74.04 5.42 40.02
CA LYS A 282 75.40 5.93 39.85
C LYS A 282 75.93 6.63 41.11
N MET A 283 75.15 7.49 41.75
CA MET A 283 75.55 8.18 42.97
C MET A 283 75.68 7.22 44.16
N VAL A 284 74.77 6.26 44.29
CA VAL A 284 74.83 5.21 45.31
C VAL A 284 76.02 4.29 45.03
N GLY A 285 76.23 3.82 43.79
CA GLY A 285 77.42 3.04 43.44
C GLY A 285 78.73 3.77 43.78
N LEU A 286 78.84 5.05 43.43
CA LEU A 286 79.98 5.91 43.79
C LEU A 286 80.15 6.11 45.30
N ALA A 287 79.05 6.27 46.04
CA ALA A 287 79.08 6.47 47.49
C ALA A 287 79.40 5.17 48.26
N THR A 288 78.94 4.03 47.75
CA THR A 288 78.98 2.74 48.46
C THR A 288 80.32 2.01 48.27
N ASP A 289 80.96 2.12 47.11
CA ASP A 289 82.21 1.38 46.83
C ASP A 289 83.50 2.04 47.36
N GLY A 290 83.47 3.31 47.79
CA GLY A 290 84.71 4.00 48.17
C GLY A 290 84.64 4.95 49.36
N ALA A 291 83.56 5.70 49.56
CA ALA A 291 83.62 6.87 50.44
C ALA A 291 83.53 6.54 51.94
N ILE A 292 82.74 5.54 52.33
CA ILE A 292 82.47 5.23 53.74
C ILE A 292 83.58 4.34 54.32
N GLY A 293 83.95 3.25 53.62
CA GLY A 293 85.04 2.37 54.06
C GLY A 293 86.41 3.06 54.11
N TYR A 294 86.73 3.89 53.12
CA TYR A 294 88.02 4.59 53.07
C TYR A 294 88.18 5.61 54.19
N LYS A 295 87.13 6.38 54.53
CA LYS A 295 87.20 7.34 55.64
C LYS A 295 87.30 6.67 57.02
N PHE A 296 86.72 5.48 57.20
CA PHE A 296 86.92 4.70 58.42
C PHE A 296 88.29 4.01 58.47
N ASP A 297 88.81 3.49 57.35
CA ASP A 297 90.16 2.90 57.26
C ASP A 297 91.27 3.94 57.45
N GLU A 298 91.13 5.14 56.87
CA GLU A 298 92.07 6.25 57.05
C GLU A 298 92.12 6.73 58.51
N ARG A 299 90.95 6.77 59.18
CA ARG A 299 90.86 7.09 60.62
C ARG A 299 91.46 5.97 61.47
N GLN A 300 91.21 4.70 61.13
CA GLN A 300 91.78 3.53 61.81
C GLN A 300 93.31 3.51 61.71
N LYS A 301 93.89 3.80 60.54
CA LYS A 301 95.35 3.89 60.34
C LYS A 301 95.99 5.01 61.16
N ASN A 302 95.31 6.15 61.32
CA ASN A 302 95.81 7.25 62.14
C ASN A 302 95.77 6.92 63.64
N ILE A 303 94.72 6.22 64.12
CA ILE A 303 94.65 5.71 65.49
C ILE A 303 95.73 4.64 65.72
N PHE A 304 95.96 3.75 64.74
CA PHE A 304 97.00 2.72 64.82
C PHE A 304 98.41 3.31 65.01
N LYS A 305 98.74 4.40 64.30
CA LYS A 305 100.01 5.12 64.49
C LYS A 305 100.16 5.67 65.91
N ASN A 306 99.08 6.20 66.49
CA ASN A 306 99.08 6.75 67.83
C ASN A 306 99.21 5.64 68.89
N ILE A 307 98.56 4.49 68.71
CA ILE A 307 98.70 3.32 69.58
C ILE A 307 100.12 2.77 69.52
N TRP A 308 100.71 2.72 68.33
CA TRP A 308 102.10 2.27 68.18
C TRP A 308 103.07 3.16 68.96
N PHE A 309 102.86 4.48 68.93
CA PHE A 309 103.60 5.43 69.78
C PHE A 309 103.42 5.12 71.27
N TRP A 310 102.19 4.94 71.75
CA TRP A 310 101.94 4.63 73.17
C TRP A 310 102.42 3.23 73.59
N LYS A 311 102.41 2.25 72.68
CA LYS A 311 102.94 0.89 72.90
C LYS A 311 104.43 0.90 73.21
N ILE A 312 105.19 1.83 72.60
CA ILE A 312 106.62 2.03 72.88
C ILE A 312 106.81 2.96 74.08
N ALA A 313 105.95 3.97 74.25
CA ALA A 313 106.04 4.93 75.36
C ALA A 313 105.82 4.30 76.74
N VAL A 314 104.97 3.26 76.87
CA VAL A 314 104.73 2.56 78.14
C VAL A 314 105.99 1.88 78.69
N PRO A 315 106.67 0.95 77.97
CA PRO A 315 107.88 0.35 78.50
C PRO A 315 109.00 1.37 78.71
N LEU A 316 109.09 2.40 77.86
CA LEU A 316 110.05 3.48 78.03
C LEU A 316 109.79 4.30 79.31
N SER A 317 108.52 4.56 79.66
CA SER A 317 108.17 5.30 80.88
C SER A 317 108.52 4.51 82.14
N TYR A 318 108.43 3.17 82.13
CA TYR A 318 108.93 2.33 83.22
C TYR A 318 110.45 2.42 83.37
N VAL A 319 111.20 2.41 82.26
CA VAL A 319 112.66 2.55 82.29
C VAL A 319 113.07 3.93 82.83
N VAL A 320 112.44 5.00 82.33
CA VAL A 320 112.69 6.36 82.81
C VAL A 320 112.31 6.50 84.28
N ALA A 321 111.19 5.93 84.72
CA ALA A 321 110.80 5.95 86.12
C ALA A 321 111.79 5.18 87.00
N ALA A 322 112.28 4.01 86.55
CA ALA A 322 113.29 3.24 87.27
C ALA A 322 114.62 4.02 87.41
N VAL A 323 115.09 4.63 86.31
CA VAL A 323 116.28 5.49 86.31
C VAL A 323 116.08 6.71 87.21
N TRP A 324 114.91 7.35 87.15
CA TRP A 324 114.58 8.51 87.99
C TRP A 324 114.57 8.17 89.47
N VAL A 325 113.98 7.03 89.84
CA VAL A 325 114.01 6.53 91.22
C VAL A 325 115.46 6.33 91.68
N ILE A 326 116.32 5.71 90.86
CA ILE A 326 117.74 5.53 91.18
C ILE A 326 118.44 6.89 91.37
N ILE A 327 118.17 7.88 90.51
CA ILE A 327 118.76 9.23 90.61
C ILE A 327 118.29 9.95 91.89
N VAL A 328 117.00 9.85 92.23
CA VAL A 328 116.45 10.46 93.44
C VAL A 328 117.10 9.89 94.69
N PHE A 329 117.40 8.58 94.71
CA PHE A 329 118.07 7.94 95.85
C PHE A 329 119.59 8.15 95.87
N THR A 330 120.28 8.24 94.72
CA THR A 330 121.75 8.36 94.68
C THR A 330 122.27 9.79 94.67
N SER A 331 121.60 10.72 93.98
CA SER A 331 122.11 12.07 93.74
C SER A 331 121.37 13.17 94.50
N LEU A 332 120.16 12.88 95.02
CA LEU A 332 119.31 13.81 95.78
C LEU A 332 119.09 13.35 97.23
N SER A 333 120.03 12.59 97.79
CA SER A 333 120.06 12.26 99.21
C SER A 333 120.21 13.54 100.02
N THR A 334 119.17 13.89 100.77
CA THR A 334 119.16 15.05 101.65
C THR A 334 119.51 14.54 103.04
N ASP A 335 120.67 14.90 103.60
CA ASP A 335 121.04 14.42 104.94
C ASP A 335 120.42 15.32 106.02
N VAL A 336 119.10 15.21 106.21
CA VAL A 336 118.46 15.63 107.46
C VAL A 336 118.49 14.43 108.40
N GLY A 337 119.14 14.54 109.55
CA GLY A 337 119.50 13.43 110.47
C GLY A 337 118.35 12.56 111.04
N ASN A 338 117.16 12.53 110.43
CA ASN A 338 116.07 11.62 110.72
C ASN A 338 115.68 10.78 109.47
N VAL A 339 115.93 9.48 109.54
CA VAL A 339 115.73 8.49 108.46
C VAL A 339 114.28 8.46 107.96
N TRP A 340 113.29 8.65 108.83
CA TRP A 340 111.87 8.62 108.45
C TRP A 340 111.46 9.83 107.61
N LEU A 341 112.04 11.00 107.87
CA LEU A 341 111.75 12.21 107.11
C LEU A 341 112.32 12.11 105.69
N ASN A 342 113.51 11.52 105.56
CA ASN A 342 114.15 11.25 104.27
C ASN A 342 113.37 10.27 103.40
N LEU A 343 112.77 9.23 104.02
CA LEU A 343 111.92 8.28 103.32
C LEU A 343 110.63 8.92 102.80
N LEU A 344 110.02 9.82 103.59
CA LEU A 344 108.81 10.52 103.18
C LEU A 344 109.06 11.55 102.06
N ILE A 345 110.16 12.31 102.16
CA ILE A 345 110.57 13.28 101.13
C ILE A 345 110.94 12.57 99.82
N SER A 346 111.63 11.42 99.90
CA SER A 346 111.94 10.62 98.70
C SER A 346 110.69 9.99 98.09
N LEU A 347 109.74 9.50 98.88
CA LEU A 347 108.43 9.04 98.38
C LEU A 347 107.70 10.15 97.61
N VAL A 348 107.58 11.34 98.20
CA VAL A 348 106.91 12.48 97.54
C VAL A 348 107.62 12.88 96.24
N LYS A 349 108.96 12.84 96.21
CA LYS A 349 109.79 13.10 95.01
C LYS A 349 109.66 12.02 93.92
N THR A 350 109.31 10.79 94.28
CA THR A 350 109.10 9.69 93.31
C THR A 350 107.67 9.61 92.77
N THR A 351 106.70 10.27 93.41
CA THR A 351 105.29 10.34 92.96
C THR A 351 105.12 10.80 91.51
N PRO A 352 105.85 11.82 90.99
CA PRO A 352 105.72 12.24 89.59
C PRO A 352 106.10 11.16 88.57
N ALA A 353 107.07 10.30 88.90
CA ALA A 353 107.47 9.20 88.03
C ALA A 353 106.38 8.12 87.93
N TRP A 354 105.77 7.76 89.07
CA TRP A 354 104.64 6.83 89.09
C TRP A 354 103.39 7.40 88.43
N PHE A 355 103.16 8.71 88.54
CA PHE A 355 102.08 9.39 87.82
C PHE A 355 102.27 9.31 86.30
N LEU A 356 103.49 9.51 85.78
CA LEU A 356 103.80 9.35 84.36
C LEU A 356 103.52 7.93 83.84
N VAL A 357 103.89 6.91 84.63
CA VAL A 357 103.61 5.51 84.29
C VAL A 357 102.10 5.23 84.28
N ALA A 358 101.36 5.70 85.29
CA ALA A 358 99.91 5.53 85.35
C ALA A 358 99.20 6.28 84.20
N PHE A 359 99.66 7.48 83.86
CA PHE A 359 99.11 8.30 82.78
C PHE A 359 99.34 7.64 81.41
N THR A 360 100.57 7.23 81.10
CA THR A 360 100.93 6.56 79.84
C THR A 360 100.16 5.25 79.65
N THR A 361 99.99 4.47 80.73
CA THR A 361 99.21 3.22 80.70
C THR A 361 97.71 3.45 80.47
N ASN A 362 97.13 4.47 81.11
CA ASN A 362 95.72 4.81 80.90
C ASN A 362 95.44 5.35 79.49
N GLN A 363 96.36 6.14 78.94
CA GLN A 363 96.23 6.64 77.56
C GLN A 363 96.35 5.50 76.55
N TYR A 364 97.29 4.57 76.74
CA TYR A 364 97.38 3.38 75.90
C TYR A 364 96.08 2.54 75.93
N LYS A 365 95.47 2.35 77.10
CA LYS A 365 94.22 1.60 77.24
C LYS A 365 93.05 2.27 76.52
N LYS A 366 92.89 3.59 76.67
CA LYS A 366 91.84 4.36 75.96
C LYS A 366 92.02 4.26 74.46
N GLU A 367 93.25 4.40 73.97
CA GLU A 367 93.52 4.41 72.54
C GLU A 367 93.22 3.04 71.90
N ARG A 368 93.59 1.93 72.57
CA ARG A 368 93.27 0.57 72.11
C ARG A 368 91.76 0.29 72.06
N GLU A 369 91.01 0.79 73.03
CA GLU A 369 89.55 0.65 73.05
C GLU A 369 88.90 1.41 71.88
N TYR A 370 89.47 2.54 71.46
CA TYR A 370 89.04 3.24 70.25
C TYR A 370 89.38 2.44 68.98
N GLU A 371 90.57 1.85 68.86
CA GLU A 371 90.92 1.03 67.70
C GLU A 371 89.97 -0.15 67.50
N GLU A 372 89.68 -0.92 68.55
CA GLU A 372 88.79 -2.07 68.46
C GLU A 372 87.37 -1.64 68.03
N GLU A 373 86.89 -0.48 68.49
CA GLU A 373 85.57 0.04 68.13
C GLU A 373 85.53 0.57 66.68
N TYR A 374 86.57 1.26 66.21
CA TYR A 374 86.64 1.75 64.83
C TYR A 374 86.91 0.62 63.83
N ALA A 375 87.71 -0.38 64.19
CA ALA A 375 87.93 -1.58 63.38
C ALA A 375 86.62 -2.36 63.20
N PHE A 376 85.83 -2.50 64.28
CA PHE A 376 84.50 -3.10 64.20
C PHE A 376 83.56 -2.29 63.31
N LYS A 377 83.52 -0.96 63.47
CA LYS A 377 82.69 -0.08 62.63
C LYS A 377 83.07 -0.15 61.15
N SER A 378 84.36 -0.23 60.83
CA SER A 378 84.86 -0.38 59.46
C SER A 378 84.45 -1.71 58.83
N ALA A 379 84.66 -2.83 59.54
CA ALA A 379 84.28 -4.17 59.07
C ALA A 379 82.75 -4.31 58.88
N VAL A 380 81.97 -3.74 59.80
CA VAL A 380 80.51 -3.71 59.69
C VAL A 380 80.06 -2.87 58.48
N ALA A 381 80.66 -1.71 58.25
CA ALA A 381 80.33 -0.88 57.07
C ALA A 381 80.65 -1.61 55.74
N MET A 382 81.82 -2.26 55.62
CA MET A 382 82.20 -3.00 54.41
C MET A 382 81.30 -4.20 54.12
N THR A 383 80.89 -4.93 55.17
CA THR A 383 79.99 -6.09 55.00
C THR A 383 78.58 -5.66 54.60
N ILE A 384 78.10 -4.53 55.12
CA ILE A 384 76.74 -4.05 54.82
C ILE A 384 76.59 -3.60 53.38
N THR A 385 77.59 -2.91 52.83
CA THR A 385 77.67 -2.61 51.40
C THR A 385 77.54 -3.87 50.54
N SER A 386 78.19 -4.96 50.95
CA SER A 386 78.15 -6.23 50.23
C SER A 386 76.80 -6.94 50.35
N TYR A 387 76.13 -6.82 51.50
CA TYR A 387 74.79 -7.41 51.69
C TYR A 387 73.68 -6.60 51.00
N THR A 388 73.77 -5.27 50.94
CA THR A 388 72.78 -4.43 50.25
C THR A 388 72.84 -4.55 48.73
N SER A 389 74.00 -4.90 48.16
CA SER A 389 74.15 -5.17 46.72
C SER A 389 73.60 -6.55 46.32
N LEU A 390 73.64 -7.54 47.21
CA LEU A 390 73.03 -8.87 47.01
C LEU A 390 71.48 -8.84 47.04
N LEU A 391 70.87 -7.82 47.64
CA LEU A 391 69.40 -7.65 47.79
C LEU A 391 68.74 -6.93 46.60
N SER A 392 69.15 -7.23 45.37
CA SER A 392 68.68 -6.51 44.17
C SER A 392 67.21 -6.87 43.80
N ASN A 393 66.33 -5.89 44.03
CA ASN A 393 65.13 -5.43 43.29
C ASN A 393 64.01 -6.37 42.76
N ASP A 394 63.94 -7.66 43.07
CA ASP A 394 62.88 -8.51 42.47
C ASP A 394 61.64 -8.82 43.35
N ASP A 395 61.58 -8.38 44.62
CA ASP A 395 60.41 -8.67 45.48
C ASP A 395 60.05 -7.56 46.48
N VAL A 396 58.76 -7.19 46.52
CA VAL A 396 58.17 -6.18 47.43
C VAL A 396 58.34 -6.54 48.91
N ASN A 397 58.36 -7.84 49.23
CA ASN A 397 58.60 -8.32 50.61
C ASN A 397 60.06 -8.15 51.06
N GLN A 398 61.02 -8.11 50.14
CA GLN A 398 62.44 -7.96 50.45
C GLN A 398 62.84 -6.48 50.69
N MET A 399 62.08 -5.52 50.13
CA MET A 399 62.27 -4.08 50.40
C MET A 399 62.06 -3.72 51.88
N LYS A 400 61.02 -4.26 52.54
CA LYS A 400 60.78 -4.02 53.98
C LYS A 400 61.91 -4.57 54.85
N THR A 401 62.47 -5.72 54.48
CA THR A 401 63.59 -6.33 55.20
C THR A 401 64.88 -5.53 55.01
N LYS A 402 65.09 -4.97 53.81
CA LYS A 402 66.22 -4.06 53.52
C LYS A 402 66.16 -2.80 54.39
N ASP A 403 64.99 -2.18 54.52
CA ASP A 403 64.82 -0.97 55.34
C ASP A 403 65.01 -1.24 56.85
N GLN A 404 64.58 -2.41 57.33
CA GLN A 404 64.78 -2.83 58.73
C GLN A 404 66.25 -3.15 59.06
N VAL A 405 66.98 -3.76 58.13
CA VAL A 405 68.40 -4.04 58.29
C VAL A 405 69.20 -2.74 58.22
N LEU A 406 68.91 -1.88 57.25
CA LEU A 406 69.60 -0.61 57.06
C LEU A 406 69.38 0.36 58.23
N SER A 407 68.16 0.45 58.77
CA SER A 407 67.84 1.31 59.92
C SER A 407 68.57 0.87 61.21
N LYS A 408 68.57 -0.41 61.55
CA LYS A 408 69.31 -0.93 62.73
C LYS A 408 70.82 -0.74 62.62
N VAL A 409 71.34 -0.84 61.40
CA VAL A 409 72.75 -0.57 61.10
C VAL A 409 73.08 0.90 61.30
N LEU A 410 72.26 1.79 60.74
CA LEU A 410 72.45 3.24 60.84
C LEU A 410 72.44 3.68 62.31
N ASP A 411 71.50 3.16 63.11
CA ASP A 411 71.46 3.41 64.56
C ASP A 411 72.76 3.05 65.27
N LYS A 412 73.41 1.94 64.87
CA LYS A 412 74.65 1.46 65.49
C LYS A 412 75.91 2.16 64.94
N LEU A 413 75.86 2.66 63.70
CA LEU A 413 76.95 3.44 63.09
C LEU A 413 76.99 4.87 63.67
N TYR A 414 75.84 5.47 63.94
CA TYR A 414 75.69 6.87 64.36
C TYR A 414 75.67 7.10 65.88
N SER A 415 75.70 6.06 66.73
CA SER A 415 75.84 6.25 68.18
C SER A 415 77.22 6.86 68.53
N SER A 416 77.20 8.13 68.97
CA SER A 416 78.35 9.03 69.15
C SER A 416 79.44 8.54 70.13
N PRO A 417 80.74 8.81 69.86
CA PRO A 417 81.87 8.40 70.72
C PRO A 417 81.97 9.13 72.08
N LEU A 418 81.16 10.18 72.32
CA LEU A 418 81.33 11.07 73.48
C LEU A 418 80.63 10.60 74.77
N ARG A 419 79.86 9.52 74.74
CA ARG A 419 79.00 9.14 75.89
C ARG A 419 79.67 8.27 76.96
N ARG A 420 81.00 8.09 76.92
CA ARG A 420 81.76 7.29 77.90
C ARG A 420 82.61 8.13 78.88
N GLU A 421 82.53 9.46 78.81
CA GLU A 421 83.17 10.36 79.79
C GLU A 421 82.32 10.54 81.07
N GLU A 422 80.98 10.45 80.98
CA GLU A 422 80.08 10.64 82.13
C GLU A 422 80.11 9.49 83.16
N ASP A 423 80.56 8.29 82.77
CA ASP A 423 80.61 7.11 83.66
C ASP A 423 81.96 6.95 84.38
N LYS A 424 82.89 7.89 84.23
CA LYS A 424 84.20 7.84 84.92
C LYS A 424 84.16 8.46 86.32
N GLN A 425 83.14 9.27 86.66
CA GLN A 425 82.94 9.76 88.03
C GLN A 425 82.30 8.71 88.96
N SER A 426 81.55 7.74 88.41
CA SER A 426 80.91 6.66 89.17
C SER A 426 81.84 5.44 89.43
N LEU A 427 82.94 5.30 88.67
CA LEU A 427 83.84 4.13 88.73
C LEU A 427 85.07 4.28 89.66
N LEU A 428 85.30 5.45 90.26
CA LEU A 428 86.37 5.64 91.26
C LEU A 428 86.00 5.10 92.66
N LEU A 429 84.77 4.61 92.86
CA LEU A 429 84.27 4.08 94.14
C LEU A 429 84.18 2.55 94.22
N LYS A 430 84.64 1.79 93.22
CA LYS A 430 84.52 0.32 93.27
C LYS A 430 85.71 -0.39 92.63
N ARG A 431 86.83 -0.36 93.36
CA ARG A 431 88.02 -1.16 93.06
C ARG A 431 88.24 -2.19 94.17
N SER A 432 87.53 -3.32 94.13
CA SER A 432 87.99 -4.58 94.71
C SER A 432 87.23 -5.78 94.09
N SER A 433 88.00 -6.80 93.68
CA SER A 433 87.59 -8.09 93.08
C SER A 433 86.88 -7.99 91.71
N GLY A 434 87.16 -8.76 90.66
CA GLY A 434 87.93 -9.98 90.49
C GLY A 434 87.25 -10.76 89.34
N SER A 435 87.89 -10.76 88.16
CA SER A 435 87.80 -11.73 87.05
C SER A 435 86.45 -12.33 86.59
N SER A 436 86.00 -11.98 85.38
CA SER A 436 85.42 -12.88 84.35
C SER A 436 84.74 -12.03 83.24
N LYS A 437 85.44 -11.77 82.12
CA LYS A 437 84.91 -10.98 80.98
C LYS A 437 84.84 -11.75 79.66
N THR A 438 85.07 -13.06 79.67
CA THR A 438 85.06 -13.90 78.46
C THR A 438 83.81 -14.77 78.30
N ALA A 439 82.93 -14.87 79.29
CA ALA A 439 81.70 -15.67 79.19
C ALA A 439 80.48 -14.92 78.59
N ASN A 440 80.44 -13.58 78.66
CA ASN A 440 79.26 -12.82 78.21
C ASN A 440 79.22 -12.57 76.69
N LYS A 441 80.36 -12.52 75.99
CA LYS A 441 80.37 -12.38 74.52
C LYS A 441 79.90 -13.65 73.79
N ALA A 442 80.11 -14.83 74.38
CA ALA A 442 79.64 -16.10 73.81
C ALA A 442 78.11 -16.28 73.95
N LYS A 443 77.52 -15.82 75.07
CA LYS A 443 76.07 -15.81 75.26
C LYS A 443 75.34 -14.81 74.36
N GLU A 444 75.91 -13.63 74.12
CA GLU A 444 75.36 -12.66 73.14
C GLU A 444 75.45 -13.19 71.69
N LEU A 445 76.49 -13.95 71.34
CA LEU A 445 76.59 -14.63 70.04
C LEU A 445 75.56 -15.76 69.90
N GLU A 446 75.29 -16.52 70.96
CA GLU A 446 74.29 -17.59 70.94
C GLU A 446 72.85 -17.06 70.83
N GLU A 447 72.53 -15.92 71.48
CA GLU A 447 71.23 -15.25 71.35
C GLU A 447 71.00 -14.61 69.98
N VAL A 448 72.05 -14.14 69.29
CA VAL A 448 71.94 -13.54 67.95
C VAL A 448 71.87 -14.60 66.84
N ILE A 449 72.52 -15.76 67.03
CA ILE A 449 72.58 -16.82 66.00
C ILE A 449 71.34 -17.73 66.02
N LYS A 450 70.72 -17.97 67.19
CA LYS A 450 69.55 -18.86 67.32
C LYS A 450 68.37 -18.49 66.40
N PRO A 451 67.92 -17.22 66.34
CA PRO A 451 66.82 -16.81 65.47
C PRO A 451 67.17 -16.95 63.98
N ILE A 452 68.44 -16.74 63.61
CA ILE A 452 68.93 -16.82 62.24
C ILE A 452 68.98 -18.28 61.76
N VAL A 453 69.38 -19.21 62.64
CA VAL A 453 69.41 -20.66 62.35
C VAL A 453 67.99 -21.24 62.27
N ASP A 454 67.07 -20.77 63.11
CA ASP A 454 65.68 -21.22 63.08
C ASP A 454 64.95 -20.71 61.82
N LEU A 455 65.22 -19.47 61.38
CA LEU A 455 64.71 -18.93 60.11
C LEU A 455 65.28 -19.66 58.88
N LEU A 456 66.56 -20.09 58.92
CA LEU A 456 67.15 -20.91 57.85
C LEU A 456 66.55 -22.31 57.78
N LYS A 457 66.15 -22.92 58.91
CA LYS A 457 65.43 -24.20 58.91
C LYS A 457 64.01 -24.08 58.35
N GLU A 458 63.35 -22.96 58.58
CA GLU A 458 62.00 -22.69 58.06
C GLU A 458 62.01 -22.46 56.54
N VAL A 459 63.00 -21.72 56.03
CA VAL A 459 63.22 -21.52 54.59
C VAL A 459 63.64 -22.81 53.88
N ASN A 460 64.41 -23.69 54.54
CA ASN A 460 64.83 -24.96 53.93
C ASN A 460 63.70 -26.02 53.93
N LYS A 461 62.73 -25.92 54.85
CA LYS A 461 61.51 -26.76 54.85
C LYS A 461 60.53 -26.39 53.74
N SER A 462 60.58 -25.15 53.22
CA SER A 462 59.73 -24.71 52.11
C SER A 462 60.34 -24.98 50.71
N LYS A 463 61.55 -25.56 50.65
CA LYS A 463 62.32 -25.74 49.41
C LYS A 463 62.68 -27.18 49.04
N ASN A 464 62.28 -28.18 49.83
CA ASN A 464 62.25 -29.58 49.39
C ASN A 464 60.77 -30.01 49.28
N PRO A 465 60.34 -30.52 48.12
CA PRO A 465 58.94 -30.53 47.67
C PRO A 465 57.98 -31.35 48.54
#